data_AF-A0A9Q3HLY4-F1
#
_entry.id   AF-A0A9Q3HLY4-F1
#
_cell.length_a   1.000
_cell.length_b   1.000
_cell.length_c   1.000
_cell.angle_alpha   90.00
_cell.angle_beta   90.00
_cell.angle_gamma   90.00
#
_symmetry.space_group_name_H-M   'P 1'
#
loop_
_entity.id
_entity.type
_entity.pdbx_description
1 polymer ?
#
loop_
_entity_poly.entity_id
_entity_poly.type
_entity_poly.pdbx_seq_one_letter_code
_entity_poly.pdbx_strand_id
1 'polypeptide(L)'
;MTFSIDNSQHPLIIDSWVHFSIVAKYYLYNHFPNLENKLFQTKGKKFKSASGKMTSIGTIIKEIIIRRRKGNIRLNPEFFVHEDVHIQGFLLGTVYWRMYGIDISNIKDRKNSIGTKKENKFSHDIYQIPTHDPLEQ
;
A
#
# COMPACT_ATOMS: atom_id res chain seq x y z
N MET A 1 4.98 5.18 -6.16
CA MET A 1 3.64 5.68 -6.55
C MET A 1 3.05 6.44 -5.37
N THR A 2 2.21 7.46 -5.59
CA THR A 2 1.48 8.12 -4.50
C THR A 2 -0.02 8.01 -4.69
N PHE A 3 -0.74 8.09 -3.59
CA PHE A 3 -2.20 8.09 -3.54
C PHE A 3 -2.66 9.03 -2.45
N SER A 4 -3.93 9.44 -2.52
CA SER A 4 -4.52 10.25 -1.48
C SER A 4 -5.20 9.40 -0.42
N ILE A 5 -4.91 9.66 0.86
CA ILE A 5 -5.75 9.31 2.01
C ILE A 5 -6.11 10.62 2.70
N ASP A 6 -7.38 10.84 3.05
CA ASP A 6 -7.81 12.04 3.79
C ASP A 6 -7.25 13.35 3.17
N ASN A 7 -7.26 13.44 1.83
CA ASN A 7 -6.71 14.52 1.01
C ASN A 7 -5.18 14.73 1.04
N SER A 8 -4.45 13.94 1.82
CA SER A 8 -2.98 13.97 1.90
C SER A 8 -2.35 12.90 0.99
N GLN A 9 -1.18 13.18 0.39
CA GLN A 9 -0.47 12.23 -0.46
C GLN A 9 0.44 11.33 0.38
N HIS A 10 0.36 10.02 0.13
CA HIS A 10 1.20 9.02 0.79
C HIS A 10 1.87 8.10 -0.23
N PRO A 11 3.09 7.60 0.05
CA PRO A 11 3.73 6.58 -0.77
C PRO A 11 2.94 5.26 -0.72
N LEU A 12 2.66 4.71 -1.90
CA LEU A 12 2.17 3.34 -2.09
C LEU A 12 3.29 2.47 -2.64
N ILE A 13 3.57 1.39 -1.93
CA ILE A 13 4.33 0.27 -2.41
C ILE A 13 3.34 -0.78 -2.89
N ILE A 14 3.53 -1.24 -4.11
CA ILE A 14 2.76 -2.31 -4.70
C ILE A 14 3.71 -3.51 -4.76
N ASP A 15 3.51 -4.51 -3.90
CA ASP A 15 4.39 -5.69 -3.79
C ASP A 15 3.67 -7.02 -4.08
N SER A 16 4.12 -7.75 -5.11
CA SER A 16 3.56 -9.04 -5.54
C SER A 16 3.87 -10.18 -4.59
N TRP A 17 4.90 -10.02 -3.76
CA TRP A 17 5.36 -11.03 -2.83
C TRP A 17 4.63 -10.96 -1.49
N VAL A 18 3.84 -9.91 -1.27
CA VAL A 18 3.06 -9.75 -0.04
C VAL A 18 1.59 -10.08 -0.28
N HIS A 19 1.05 -10.97 0.55
CA HIS A 19 -0.36 -11.35 0.45
C HIS A 19 -1.30 -10.26 0.98
N PHE A 20 -1.06 -9.79 2.20
CA PHE A 20 -1.88 -8.79 2.88
C PHE A 20 -1.34 -7.38 2.69
N SER A 21 -2.21 -6.38 2.73
CA SER A 21 -1.75 -4.98 2.74
C SER A 21 -1.35 -4.59 4.15
N ILE A 22 -0.25 -3.85 4.28
CA ILE A 22 0.33 -3.52 5.58
C ILE A 22 0.72 -2.04 5.65
N VAL A 23 0.83 -1.54 6.88
CA VAL A 23 1.42 -0.23 7.19
C VAL A 23 2.23 -0.36 8.48
N ALA A 24 3.36 0.33 8.55
CA ALA A 24 4.15 0.38 9.76
C ALA A 24 3.47 1.25 10.83
N LYS A 25 3.49 0.82 12.10
CA LYS A 25 2.94 1.56 13.23
C LYS A 25 3.45 3.00 13.29
N TYR A 26 4.76 3.18 13.21
CA TYR A 26 5.38 4.51 13.29
C TYR A 26 4.88 5.42 12.16
N TYR A 27 4.82 4.90 10.92
CA TYR A 27 4.37 5.68 9.77
C TYR A 27 2.92 6.08 9.92
N LEU A 28 2.07 5.13 10.32
CA LEU A 28 0.65 5.38 10.55
C LEU A 28 0.44 6.47 11.60
N TYR A 29 1.11 6.38 12.75
CA TYR A 29 0.87 7.30 13.86
C TYR A 29 1.46 8.70 13.61
N ASN A 30 2.56 8.79 12.86
CA ASN A 30 3.12 10.08 12.46
C ASN A 30 2.17 10.86 11.53
N HIS A 31 1.43 10.17 10.68
CA HIS A 31 0.51 10.79 9.72
C HIS A 31 -0.95 10.83 10.20
N PHE A 32 -1.32 9.97 11.14
CA PHE A 32 -2.68 9.81 11.65
C PHE A 32 -2.67 9.52 13.16
N PRO A 33 -2.25 10.48 14.01
CA PRO A 33 -1.97 10.25 15.43
C PRO A 33 -3.19 9.77 16.25
N ASN A 34 -4.40 10.08 15.80
CA ASN A 34 -5.64 9.74 16.51
C ASN A 34 -6.19 8.33 16.18
N LEU A 35 -5.43 7.48 15.47
CA LEU A 35 -5.89 6.15 15.03
C LEU A 35 -5.53 5.01 15.99
N GLU A 36 -4.63 5.21 16.97
CA GLU A 36 -4.18 4.14 17.87
C GLU A 36 -5.34 3.42 18.58
N ASN A 37 -6.28 4.18 19.14
CA ASN A 37 -7.45 3.62 19.85
C ASN A 37 -8.60 3.21 18.91
N LYS A 38 -8.39 3.28 17.59
CA LYS A 38 -9.41 3.00 16.56
C LYS A 38 -9.06 1.79 15.71
N LEU A 39 -7.98 1.07 16.05
CA LEU A 39 -7.59 -0.14 15.35
C LEU A 39 -8.60 -1.27 15.62
N PHE A 40 -9.02 -1.96 14.57
CA PHE A 40 -9.78 -3.19 14.72
C PHE A 40 -8.86 -4.32 15.17
N GLN A 41 -9.33 -5.18 16.08
CA GLN A 41 -8.51 -6.29 16.58
C GLN A 41 -8.25 -7.33 15.48
N THR A 42 -6.99 -7.74 15.33
CA THR A 42 -6.58 -8.87 14.50
C THR A 42 -6.88 -10.19 15.20
N LYS A 43 -8.13 -10.68 15.11
CA LYS A 43 -8.51 -11.95 15.73
C LYS A 43 -7.73 -13.12 15.10
N GLY A 44 -6.74 -13.65 15.82
CA GLY A 44 -6.11 -14.95 15.57
C GLY A 44 -5.21 -15.10 14.33
N LYS A 45 -4.98 -14.02 13.57
CA LYS A 45 -4.09 -14.06 12.39
C LYS A 45 -2.62 -14.04 12.81
N LYS A 46 -1.84 -14.97 12.27
CA LYS A 46 -0.38 -15.01 12.41
C LYS A 46 0.26 -14.53 11.12
N PHE A 47 1.22 -13.61 11.23
CA PHE A 47 1.94 -13.03 10.10
C PHE A 47 3.39 -13.48 10.10
N LYS A 48 3.93 -13.68 8.89
CA LYS A 48 5.32 -14.10 8.67
C LYS A 48 5.91 -13.28 7.51
N SER A 49 7.11 -12.76 7.73
CA SER A 49 7.96 -12.15 6.71
C SER A 49 9.08 -13.13 6.31
N ALA A 50 9.93 -12.71 5.38
CA ALA A 50 11.17 -13.42 5.07
C ALA A 50 12.12 -13.50 6.29
N SER A 51 12.08 -12.51 7.18
CA SER A 51 12.95 -12.41 8.36
C SER A 51 12.38 -13.06 9.63
N GLY A 52 11.11 -13.48 9.64
CA GLY A 52 10.55 -14.18 10.80
C GLY A 52 9.07 -13.89 11.05
N LYS A 53 8.65 -14.03 12.30
CA LYS A 53 7.29 -13.69 12.73
C LYS A 53 7.14 -12.17 12.77
N MET A 54 5.94 -11.69 12.48
CA MET A 54 5.59 -10.27 12.57
C MET A 54 4.48 -10.09 13.61
N THR A 55 4.57 -9.03 14.41
CA THR A 55 3.52 -8.65 15.33
C THR A 55 2.59 -7.64 14.68
N SER A 56 1.30 -7.96 14.64
CA SER A 56 0.25 -7.04 14.19
C SER A 56 -0.52 -6.54 15.40
N ILE A 57 -0.72 -5.22 15.46
CA ILE A 57 -1.40 -4.56 16.57
C ILE A 57 -2.87 -4.24 16.28
N GLY A 58 -3.31 -4.49 15.04
CA GLY A 58 -4.68 -4.24 14.61
C GLY A 58 -4.77 -3.98 13.11
N THR A 59 -5.98 -3.66 12.65
CA THR A 59 -6.23 -3.26 11.26
C THR A 59 -6.94 -1.92 11.17
N ILE A 60 -6.75 -1.26 10.02
CA ILE A 60 -7.49 -0.08 9.61
C ILE A 60 -8.04 -0.29 8.21
N ILE A 61 -9.19 0.33 7.94
CA ILE A 61 -9.72 0.46 6.57
C ILE A 61 -9.61 1.94 6.20
N LYS A 62 -8.95 2.24 5.09
CA LYS A 62 -8.77 3.61 4.60
C LYS A 62 -9.09 3.69 3.11
N GLU A 63 -9.87 4.69 2.72
CA GLU A 63 -10.07 5.00 1.30
C GLU A 63 -8.75 5.51 0.74
N ILE A 64 -8.31 4.86 -0.34
CA ILE A 64 -7.16 5.28 -1.13
C ILE A 64 -7.65 5.77 -2.48
N ILE A 65 -7.29 7.01 -2.81
CA ILE A 65 -7.69 7.65 -4.07
C ILE A 65 -6.47 7.75 -4.98
N ILE A 66 -6.54 7.06 -6.11
CA ILE A 66 -5.53 7.13 -7.16
C ILE A 66 -6.08 8.08 -8.23
N ARG A 67 -5.47 9.27 -8.31
CA ARG A 67 -5.88 10.30 -9.27
C ARG A 67 -5.41 9.93 -10.68
N ARG A 68 -6.30 10.08 -11.66
CA ARG A 68 -5.96 9.90 -13.09
C ARG A 68 -6.52 11.03 -13.92
N ARG A 69 -5.95 11.25 -15.11
CA ARG A 69 -6.45 12.23 -16.09
C ARG A 69 -7.92 11.99 -16.50
N LYS A 70 -8.37 10.73 -16.52
CA LYS A 70 -9.75 10.33 -16.86
C LYS A 70 -10.52 9.78 -15.65
N GLY A 71 -10.44 10.49 -14.52
CA GLY A 71 -11.19 10.18 -13.30
C GLY A 71 -10.43 9.33 -12.28
N ASN A 72 -10.93 9.30 -11.05
CA ASN A 72 -10.25 8.72 -9.91
C ASN A 72 -10.60 7.23 -9.74
N ILE A 73 -9.64 6.44 -9.26
CA ILE A 73 -9.90 5.11 -8.69
C ILE A 73 -9.99 5.28 -7.18
N ARG A 74 -11.01 4.71 -6.57
CA ARG A 74 -11.20 4.65 -5.12
C ARG A 74 -11.16 3.20 -4.68
N LEU A 75 -10.28 2.87 -3.75
CA LEU A 75 -10.16 1.53 -3.17
C LEU A 75 -10.31 1.67 -1.65
N ASN A 76 -10.87 0.67 -0.98
CA ASN A 76 -11.00 0.65 0.50
C ASN A 76 -10.24 -0.55 1.09
N PRO A 77 -8.90 -0.59 0.96
CA PRO A 77 -8.12 -1.67 1.52
C PRO A 77 -8.11 -1.68 3.06
N GLU A 78 -8.12 -2.89 3.59
CA GLU A 78 -7.73 -3.22 4.96
C GLU A 78 -6.20 -3.29 5.02
N PHE A 79 -5.60 -2.49 5.88
CA PHE A 79 -4.18 -2.53 6.20
C PHE A 79 -3.98 -3.13 7.58
N PHE A 80 -3.12 -4.15 7.66
CA PHE A 80 -2.60 -4.64 8.94
C PHE A 80 -1.51 -3.69 9.43
N VAL A 81 -1.68 -3.21 10.66
CA VAL A 81 -0.70 -2.35 11.30
C VAL A 81 0.29 -3.23 12.01
N HIS A 82 1.58 -3.06 11.68
CA HIS A 82 2.67 -3.86 12.23
C HIS A 82 3.66 -2.99 12.99
N GLU A 83 4.10 -3.46 14.16
CA GLU A 83 5.13 -2.77 14.95
C GLU A 83 6.55 -3.03 14.45
N ASP A 84 6.82 -4.24 13.94
CA ASP A 84 8.18 -4.69 13.58
C ASP A 84 8.60 -4.33 12.14
N VAL A 85 7.86 -3.45 11.47
CA VAL A 85 8.03 -3.16 10.04
C VAL A 85 8.58 -1.75 9.84
N HIS A 86 9.60 -1.63 8.98
CA HIS A 86 10.27 -0.39 8.66
C HIS A 86 9.93 0.06 7.22
N ILE A 87 8.67 0.45 6.98
CA ILE A 87 8.19 0.92 5.67
C ILE A 87 7.71 2.37 5.75
N GLN A 88 8.23 3.23 4.88
CA GLN A 88 7.85 4.65 4.77
C GLN A 88 6.66 4.82 3.82
N GLY A 89 5.50 4.29 4.20
CA GLY A 89 4.31 4.31 3.37
C GLY A 89 3.35 3.17 3.65
N PHE A 90 2.40 3.00 2.73
CA PHE A 90 1.48 1.87 2.73
C PHE A 90 1.93 0.86 1.70
N LEU A 91 1.77 -0.43 2.02
CA LEU A 91 2.03 -1.52 1.09
C LEU A 91 0.71 -2.19 0.73
N LEU A 92 0.42 -2.28 -0.57
CA LEU A 92 -0.74 -2.97 -1.11
C LEU A 92 -0.36 -4.38 -1.55
N GLY A 93 -0.84 -5.37 -0.80
CA GLY A 93 -0.64 -6.78 -1.09
C GLY A 93 -1.56 -7.29 -2.20
N THR A 94 -1.26 -8.51 -2.65
CA THR A 94 -1.92 -9.15 -3.81
C THR A 94 -3.40 -9.43 -3.65
N VAL A 95 -3.94 -9.49 -2.41
CA VAL A 95 -5.39 -9.64 -2.17
C VAL A 95 -6.18 -8.55 -2.91
N TYR A 96 -5.74 -7.29 -2.80
CA TYR A 96 -6.42 -6.17 -3.45
C TYR A 96 -6.10 -6.07 -4.92
N TRP A 97 -4.99 -6.66 -5.37
CA TRP A 97 -4.70 -6.70 -6.80
C TRP A 97 -5.70 -7.58 -7.53
N ARG A 98 -5.99 -8.76 -6.97
CA ARG A 98 -7.00 -9.65 -7.55
C ARG A 98 -8.38 -9.03 -7.49
N MET A 99 -8.73 -8.43 -6.35
CA MET A 99 -10.04 -7.83 -6.14
C MET A 99 -10.31 -6.64 -7.08
N TYR A 100 -9.29 -5.84 -7.38
CA TYR A 100 -9.42 -4.64 -8.20
C TYR A 100 -8.82 -4.78 -9.61
N GLY A 101 -8.35 -5.97 -9.98
CA GLY A 101 -7.67 -6.27 -11.24
C GLY A 101 -6.44 -5.40 -11.50
N ILE A 102 -5.60 -5.20 -10.48
CA ILE A 102 -4.29 -4.58 -10.63
C ILE A 102 -3.38 -5.57 -11.34
N ASP A 103 -2.78 -5.14 -12.45
CA ASP A 103 -1.88 -5.93 -13.28
C ASP A 103 -0.55 -5.16 -13.42
N ILE A 104 0.56 -5.79 -13.07
CA ILE A 104 1.88 -5.16 -13.10
C ILE A 104 2.62 -5.70 -14.31
N SER A 105 2.58 -4.95 -15.39
CA SER A 105 3.30 -5.28 -16.62
C SER A 105 4.73 -4.74 -16.55
N ASN A 106 5.70 -5.64 -16.34
CA ASN A 106 7.12 -5.29 -16.35
C ASN A 106 7.63 -5.17 -17.81
N ILE A 107 7.26 -4.09 -18.51
CA ILE A 107 7.72 -3.80 -19.88
C ILE A 107 8.70 -2.65 -19.79
N LYS A 108 10.02 -2.92 -19.78
CA LYS A 108 11.22 -2.03 -19.96
C LYS A 108 11.25 -0.60 -19.34
N ASP A 109 10.13 -0.11 -18.82
CA ASP A 109 9.73 1.25 -18.40
C ASP A 109 8.78 1.19 -17.18
N ARG A 110 8.84 0.11 -16.37
CA ARG A 110 8.10 -0.11 -15.09
C ARG A 110 6.71 0.56 -15.01
N LYS A 111 5.77 0.13 -15.87
CA LYS A 111 4.38 0.61 -15.86
C LYS A 111 3.49 -0.30 -15.01
N ASN A 112 2.80 0.24 -14.01
CA ASN A 112 1.83 -0.51 -13.20
C ASN A 112 0.42 -0.23 -13.70
N SER A 113 -0.41 -1.24 -13.92
CA SER A 113 -1.78 -1.07 -14.42
C SER A 113 -2.86 -1.43 -13.40
N ILE A 114 -3.99 -0.70 -13.36
CA ILE A 114 -5.10 -0.94 -12.42
C ILE A 114 -6.42 -1.02 -13.19
N GLY A 115 -7.15 -2.15 -13.08
CA GLY A 115 -8.41 -2.35 -13.80
C GLY A 115 -9.19 -3.62 -13.49
N THR A 116 -10.46 -3.49 -13.06
CA THR A 116 -11.33 -4.62 -12.64
C THR A 116 -11.82 -5.55 -13.77
N LYS A 117 -11.61 -5.22 -15.06
CA LYS A 117 -11.96 -6.07 -16.22
C LYS A 117 -10.80 -6.05 -17.24
N LYS A 118 -10.62 -7.12 -18.04
CA LYS A 118 -9.59 -7.18 -19.12
C LYS A 118 -9.64 -5.97 -20.07
N GLU A 119 -10.84 -5.44 -20.28
CA GLU A 119 -11.18 -4.29 -21.14
C GLU A 119 -10.88 -2.93 -20.46
N ASN A 120 -10.71 -2.94 -19.14
CA ASN A 120 -10.46 -1.78 -18.29
C ASN A 120 -9.05 -1.82 -17.65
N LYS A 121 -8.12 -2.62 -18.19
CA LYS A 121 -6.72 -2.63 -17.73
C LYS A 121 -6.00 -1.40 -18.26
N PHE A 122 -5.42 -0.60 -17.37
CA PHE A 122 -4.78 0.67 -17.76
C PHE A 122 -3.41 0.83 -17.14
N SER A 123 -2.37 0.94 -17.96
CA SER A 123 -0.99 1.21 -17.56
C SER A 123 -0.82 2.64 -17.03
N HIS A 124 -0.11 2.77 -15.92
CA HIS A 124 0.33 4.02 -15.32
C HIS A 124 1.85 4.11 -15.40
N ASP A 125 2.34 5.18 -16.02
CA ASP A 125 3.76 5.47 -16.13
C ASP A 125 4.25 6.00 -14.77
N ILE A 126 5.20 5.30 -14.15
CA ILE A 126 5.80 5.74 -12.89
C ILE A 126 7.05 6.55 -13.21
N TYR A 127 6.98 7.87 -13.04
CA TYR A 127 8.18 8.67 -12.86
C TYR A 127 8.84 8.26 -11.53
N GLN A 128 10.10 7.86 -11.60
CA GLN A 128 10.90 7.50 -10.43
C GLN A 128 10.94 8.67 -9.46
N ILE A 129 10.60 8.43 -8.19
CA ILE A 129 11.02 9.33 -7.11
C ILE A 129 12.51 9.02 -6.90
N PRO A 130 13.42 10.00 -6.97
CA PRO A 130 14.83 9.76 -6.66
C PRO A 130 14.94 9.20 -5.25
N THR A 131 15.48 7.99 -5.12
CA THR A 131 15.96 7.50 -3.84
C THR A 131 17.26 8.24 -3.57
N HIS A 132 17.20 9.34 -2.81
CA HIS A 132 18.43 9.85 -2.21
C HIS A 132 18.75 8.91 -1.05
N ASP A 133 19.86 8.18 -1.17
CA ASP A 133 20.41 7.42 -0.07
C ASP A 133 21.03 8.42 0.93
N PRO A 134 20.57 8.48 2.19
CA PRO A 134 21.12 9.43 3.17
C PRO A 134 22.53 9.03 3.67
N LEU A 135 23.13 7.97 3.12
CA LEU A 135 24.48 7.49 3.50
C LEU A 135 25.54 7.64 2.40
N GLU A 136 25.24 8.27 1.27
CA GLU A 136 26.27 8.71 0.30
C GLU A 136 26.64 10.18 0.57
N GLN A 137 27.68 10.37 1.40
CA GLN A 137 28.56 11.55 1.39
C GLN A 137 30.01 11.09 1.26
#